data_AF-A0A7V0IT34-F1
#
_entry.id   AF-A0A7V0IT34-F1
#
_cell.length_a   1.000
_cell.length_b   1.000
_cell.length_c   1.000
_cell.angle_alpha   90.00
_cell.angle_beta   90.00
_cell.angle_gamma   90.00
#
_symmetry.space_group_name_H-M   'P 1'
#
loop_
_entity.id
_entity.type
_entity.pdbx_description
1 polymer ?
#
loop_
_entity_poly.entity_id
_entity_poly.type
_entity_poly.pdbx_seq_one_letter_code
_entity_poly.pdbx_strand_id
1 'polypeptide(L)'
;MANPAEIPQIASDLFDLAKRYLDQEAIRPLRSIGRYVGFSLGAGVLLGLGWVMLSIAGLRLASDLLPSGVLWSSLAYVIGAAGAGVVSLGLLKIAATLGRPK
;
A
#
# COMPACT_ATOMS: atom_id res chain seq x y z
N MET A 1 -28.16 3.93 50.89
CA MET A 1 -29.03 3.06 50.07
C MET A 1 -29.16 3.77 48.74
N ALA A 2 -28.77 3.14 47.62
CA ALA A 2 -28.86 3.77 46.31
C ALA A 2 -30.32 4.09 46.00
N ASN A 3 -30.61 5.32 45.61
CA ASN A 3 -31.96 5.71 45.23
C ASN A 3 -32.26 5.07 43.86
N PRO A 4 -33.33 4.28 43.69
CA PRO A 4 -33.64 3.64 42.40
C PRO A 4 -33.77 4.62 41.23
N ALA A 5 -33.98 5.91 41.51
CA ALA A 5 -33.96 7.00 40.52
C ALA A 5 -32.55 7.40 40.02
N GLU A 6 -31.47 6.96 40.68
CA GLU A 6 -30.07 7.24 40.29
C GLU A 6 -29.49 6.19 39.34
N ILE A 7 -30.11 5.00 39.26
CA ILE A 7 -29.68 3.92 38.36
C ILE A 7 -29.66 4.34 36.88
N PRO A 8 -30.67 5.08 36.36
CA PRO A 8 -30.64 5.60 35.00
C PRO A 8 -29.48 6.60 34.77
N GLN A 9 -29.19 7.43 35.78
CA GLN A 9 -28.13 8.43 35.72
C GLN A 9 -26.74 7.79 35.67
N ILE A 10 -26.52 6.75 36.49
CA ILE A 10 -25.27 5.98 36.49
C ILE A 10 -25.08 5.25 35.16
N ALA A 11 -26.14 4.69 34.58
CA ALA A 11 -26.08 4.04 33.27
C ALA A 11 -25.71 5.04 32.15
N SER A 12 -26.26 6.26 32.18
CA SER A 12 -25.88 7.29 31.22
C SER A 12 -24.43 7.74 31.39
N ASP A 13 -23.94 7.88 32.62
CA ASP A 13 -22.57 8.32 32.88
C ASP A 13 -21.54 7.26 32.45
N LEU A 14 -21.84 5.97 32.65
CA LEU A 14 -21.01 4.87 32.17
C LEU A 14 -20.98 4.79 30.64
N PHE A 15 -22.13 5.01 29.99
CA PHE A 15 -22.20 5.05 28.53
C PHE A 15 -21.38 6.22 27.96
N ASP A 16 -21.47 7.39 28.59
CA ASP A 16 -20.74 8.57 28.16
C ASP A 16 -19.23 8.40 28.36
N LEU A 17 -18.81 7.71 29.43
CA LEU A 17 -17.41 7.35 29.66
C LEU A 17 -16.91 6.34 28.62
N ALA A 18 -17.68 5.29 28.32
CA ALA A 18 -17.35 4.30 27.31
C ALA A 18 -17.19 4.94 25.92
N LYS A 19 -18.11 5.85 25.57
CA LYS A 19 -18.07 6.61 24.32
C LYS A 19 -16.80 7.47 24.21
N ARG A 20 -16.43 8.17 25.29
CA ARG A 20 -15.20 8.99 25.32
C ARG A 20 -13.94 8.13 25.19
N TYR A 21 -13.91 6.95 25.79
CA TYR A 21 -12.80 6.02 25.67
C TYR A 21 -12.64 5.51 24.24
N LEU A 22 -13.75 5.14 23.59
CA LEU A 22 -13.75 4.71 22.19
C LEU A 22 -13.26 5.81 21.23
N ASP A 23 -13.64 7.05 21.48
CA ASP A 23 -13.15 8.18 20.69
C ASP A 23 -11.64 8.39 20.85
N GLN A 24 -11.12 8.27 22.07
CA GLN A 24 -9.68 8.42 22.35
C GLN A 24 -8.84 7.26 21.82
N GLU A 25 -9.29 6.03 22.04
CA GLU A 25 -8.48 4.84 21.78
C GLU A 25 -8.63 4.33 20.35
N ALA A 26 -9.74 4.62 19.67
CA ALA A 26 -9.99 4.13 18.31
C ALA A 26 -10.09 5.26 17.27
N ILE A 27 -10.92 6.27 17.49
CA ILE A 27 -11.25 7.25 16.45
C ILE A 27 -10.10 8.23 16.22
N ARG A 28 -9.49 8.77 17.29
CA ARG A 28 -8.33 9.66 17.19
C ARG A 28 -7.13 9.02 16.49
N PRO A 29 -6.69 7.79 16.82
CA PRO A 29 -5.62 7.13 16.08
C PRO A 29 -6.03 6.77 14.65
N LEU A 30 -7.29 6.40 14.39
CA LEU A 30 -7.74 6.09 13.03
C LEU A 30 -7.67 7.33 12.11
N ARG A 31 -7.98 8.52 12.64
CA ARG A 31 -7.89 9.77 11.89
C ARG A 31 -6.45 10.12 11.50
N SER A 32 -5.46 9.75 12.32
CA SER A 32 -4.04 9.94 11.98
C SER A 32 -3.57 8.95 10.92
N ILE A 33 -4.01 7.67 11.00
CA ILE A 33 -3.73 6.63 10.01
C ILE A 33 -4.32 6.98 8.64
N GLY A 34 -5.53 7.57 8.60
CA GLY A 34 -6.21 7.91 7.34
C GLY A 34 -5.36 8.78 6.41
N ARG A 35 -4.61 9.75 6.95
CA ARG A 35 -3.69 10.59 6.15
C ARG A 35 -2.55 9.76 5.56
N TYR A 36 -1.93 8.90 6.37
CA TYR A 36 -0.85 8.03 5.91
C TYR A 36 -1.33 7.04 4.86
N VAL A 37 -2.51 6.44 5.04
CA VAL A 37 -3.11 5.53 4.05
C VAL A 37 -3.36 6.25 2.73
N GLY A 38 -3.90 7.47 2.77
CA GLY A 38 -4.10 8.29 1.57
C GLY A 38 -2.79 8.56 0.82
N PHE A 39 -1.73 8.97 1.53
CA PHE A 39 -0.42 9.18 0.91
C PHE A 39 0.22 7.90 0.39
N SER A 40 0.11 6.78 1.12
CA SER A 40 0.63 5.48 0.69
C SER A 40 -0.06 4.96 -0.56
N LEU A 41 -1.38 5.11 -0.66
CA LEU A 41 -2.14 4.75 -1.86
C LEU A 41 -1.74 5.64 -3.05
N GLY A 42 -1.67 6.96 -2.85
CA GLY A 42 -1.24 7.89 -3.88
C GLY A 42 0.18 7.60 -4.38
N ALA A 43 1.12 7.38 -3.45
CA ALA A 43 2.49 7.00 -3.76
C ALA A 43 2.56 5.65 -4.48
N GLY A 44 1.77 4.66 -4.06
CA GLY A 44 1.69 3.36 -4.71
C GLY A 44 1.23 3.44 -6.16
N VAL A 45 0.20 4.26 -6.44
CA VAL A 45 -0.27 4.50 -7.81
C VAL A 45 0.80 5.17 -8.66
N LEU A 46 1.44 6.23 -8.13
CA LEU A 46 2.47 6.96 -8.87
C LEU A 46 3.70 6.09 -9.17
N LEU A 47 4.15 5.31 -8.19
CA LEU A 47 5.25 4.35 -8.36
C LEU A 47 4.88 3.23 -9.33
N GLY A 48 3.64 2.72 -9.27
CA GLY A 48 3.14 1.73 -10.21
C GLY A 48 3.11 2.24 -11.65
N LEU A 49 2.65 3.47 -11.87
CA LEU A 49 2.69 4.13 -13.18
C LEU A 49 4.13 4.31 -13.68
N GLY A 50 5.03 4.78 -12.80
CA GLY A 50 6.45 4.90 -13.12
C GLY A 50 7.05 3.56 -13.53
N TRP A 51 6.72 2.48 -12.81
CA TRP A 51 7.18 1.13 -13.13
C TRP A 51 6.71 0.63 -14.50
N VAL A 52 5.44 0.88 -14.85
CA VAL A 52 4.89 0.53 -16.16
C VAL A 52 5.59 1.30 -17.27
N MET A 53 5.75 2.62 -17.12
CA MET A 53 6.49 3.45 -18.07
C MET A 53 7.94 3.00 -18.23
N LEU A 54 8.62 2.69 -17.13
CA LEU A 54 9.99 2.18 -17.15
C LEU A 54 10.09 0.83 -17.88
N SER A 55 9.11 -0.06 -17.68
CA SER A 55 9.05 -1.36 -18.36
C SER A 55 8.87 -1.20 -19.87
N ILE A 56 8.00 -0.28 -20.29
CA ILE A 56 7.79 0.03 -21.72
C ILE A 56 9.07 0.64 -22.31
N ALA A 57 9.71 1.58 -21.62
CA ALA A 57 10.97 2.18 -22.06
C ALA A 57 12.09 1.14 -22.18
N GLY A 58 12.22 0.25 -21.19
CA GLY A 58 13.19 -0.84 -21.22
C GLY A 58 12.94 -1.81 -22.37
N LEU A 59 11.68 -2.16 -22.62
CA LEU A 59 11.31 -3.00 -23.77
C LEU A 59 11.61 -2.29 -25.10
N ARG A 60 11.39 -0.98 -25.17
CA ARG A 60 11.69 -0.19 -26.36
C ARG A 60 13.19 -0.19 -26.65
N LEU A 61 14.01 0.06 -25.63
CA LEU A 61 15.47 -0.01 -25.75
C LEU A 61 15.94 -1.40 -26.18
N ALA A 62 15.39 -2.46 -25.61
CA ALA A 62 15.72 -3.83 -26.01
C ALA A 62 15.37 -4.11 -27.48
N SER A 63 14.22 -3.59 -27.94
CA SER A 63 13.80 -3.73 -29.34
C SER A 63 14.66 -2.93 -30.30
N ASP A 64 15.11 -1.73 -29.91
CA ASP A 64 15.94 -0.86 -30.76
C ASP A 64 17.40 -1.34 -30.87
N LEU A 65 17.91 -2.06 -29.86
CA LEU A 65 19.26 -2.64 -29.86
C LEU A 65 19.37 -3.93 -30.69
N LEU A 66 18.27 -4.62 -30.92
CA LEU A 66 18.25 -5.88 -31.66
C LEU A 66 17.98 -5.65 -33.16
N PRO A 67 18.53 -6.50 -34.05
CA PRO A 67 18.25 -6.43 -35.48
C PRO A 67 16.76 -6.58 -35.81
N SER A 68 16.35 -6.06 -36.96
CA SER A 68 14.99 -6.25 -37.46
C SER A 68 14.75 -7.70 -37.89
N GLY A 69 13.62 -8.27 -37.45
CA GLY A 69 13.20 -9.63 -37.81
C GLY A 69 12.32 -10.27 -36.73
N VAL A 70 11.39 -11.15 -37.14
CA VAL A 70 10.40 -11.77 -36.23
C VAL A 70 11.05 -12.47 -35.04
N LEU A 71 12.15 -13.19 -35.27
CA LEU A 71 12.91 -13.90 -34.24
C LEU A 71 13.53 -12.94 -33.22
N TRP A 72 14.13 -11.84 -33.69
CA TRP A 72 14.78 -10.84 -32.85
C TRP A 72 13.78 -9.99 -32.06
N SER A 73 12.66 -9.60 -32.66
CA SER A 73 11.59 -8.89 -31.96
C SER A 73 10.97 -9.76 -30.86
N SER A 74 10.78 -11.06 -31.13
CA SER A 74 10.29 -12.01 -30.13
C SER A 74 11.27 -12.14 -28.95
N LEU A 75 12.57 -12.19 -29.24
CA LEU A 75 13.61 -12.24 -28.21
C LEU A 75 13.64 -10.96 -27.36
N ALA A 76 13.45 -9.79 -27.97
CA ALA A 76 13.35 -8.52 -27.24
C ALA A 76 12.18 -8.51 -26.24
N TYR A 77 11.01 -9.07 -26.61
CA TYR A 77 9.89 -9.23 -25.69
C TYR A 77 10.21 -10.15 -24.51
N VAL A 78 10.87 -11.28 -24.77
CA VAL A 78 11.27 -12.23 -23.72
C VAL A 78 12.27 -11.58 -22.75
N ILE A 79 13.28 -10.87 -23.28
CA ILE A 79 14.28 -10.17 -22.45
C ILE A 79 13.64 -9.05 -21.65
N GLY A 80 12.79 -8.23 -22.27
CA GLY A 80 12.07 -7.15 -21.60
C GLY A 80 11.17 -7.66 -20.48
N ALA A 81 10.40 -8.73 -20.74
CA ALA A 81 9.53 -9.36 -19.76
C ALA A 81 10.33 -10.00 -18.61
N ALA A 82 11.42 -10.71 -18.93
CA ALA A 82 12.30 -11.31 -17.92
C ALA A 82 12.96 -10.24 -17.05
N GLY A 83 13.49 -9.16 -17.65
CA GLY A 83 14.10 -8.04 -16.95
C GLY A 83 13.11 -7.36 -16.00
N ALA A 84 11.92 -7.02 -16.48
CA ALA A 84 10.86 -6.44 -15.65
C ALA A 84 10.44 -7.40 -14.52
N GLY A 85 10.35 -8.71 -14.79
CA GLY A 85 10.03 -9.72 -13.81
C GLY A 85 11.08 -9.82 -12.69
N VAL A 86 12.37 -9.87 -13.05
CA VAL A 86 13.48 -9.94 -12.09
C VAL A 86 13.52 -8.71 -11.19
N VAL A 87 13.36 -7.51 -11.74
CA VAL A 87 13.34 -6.29 -10.93
C VAL A 87 12.12 -6.25 -10.02
N SER A 88 10.94 -6.64 -10.52
CA SER A 88 9.72 -6.72 -9.70
C SER A 88 9.90 -7.68 -8.52
N LEU A 89 10.49 -8.86 -8.74
CA LEU A 89 10.82 -9.81 -7.67
C LEU A 89 11.84 -9.24 -6.68
N GLY A 90 12.84 -8.51 -7.17
CA GLY A 90 13.81 -7.80 -6.33
C GLY A 90 13.14 -6.77 -5.42
N LEU A 91 12.24 -5.95 -5.98
CA LEU A 91 11.47 -4.96 -5.22
C LEU A 91 10.58 -5.63 -4.17
N LEU A 92 9.89 -6.72 -4.53
CA LEU A 92 9.07 -7.49 -3.59
C LEU A 92 9.90 -8.10 -2.46
N LYS A 93 11.10 -8.63 -2.77
CA LYS A 93 12.01 -9.17 -1.76
C LYS A 93 12.48 -8.09 -0.80
N ILE A 94 12.84 -6.91 -1.31
CA ILE A 94 13.25 -5.76 -0.50
C ILE A 94 12.09 -5.33 0.43
N ALA A 95 10.88 -5.20 -0.12
CA ALA A 95 9.69 -4.89 0.65
C ALA A 95 9.44 -5.94 1.76
N ALA A 96 9.56 -7.24 1.44
CA ALA A 96 9.42 -8.32 2.41
C ALA A 96 10.49 -8.30 3.49
N THR A 97 11.72 -7.87 3.18
CA THR A 97 12.78 -7.73 4.19
C THR A 97 12.59 -6.53 5.10
N LEU A 98 12.06 -5.42 4.60
CA LEU A 98 11.80 -4.20 5.39
C LEU A 98 10.63 -4.37 6.36
N GLY A 99 9.67 -5.24 6.05
CA GLY A 99 8.50 -5.52 6.90
C GLY A 99 8.76 -6.51 8.05
N ARG A 100 9.98 -7.03 8.22
CA ARG A 100 10.30 -7.94 9.33
C ARG A 100 10.47 -7.14 10.64
N PRO A 101 9.66 -7.39 11.69
CA PRO A 101 9.93 -6.80 12.99
C PRO A 101 11.29 -7.33 13.51
N LYS A 102 12.10 -6.42 14.07
CA LYS A 102 13.37 -6.77 14.73
C LYS A 102 13.11 -7.60 15.98
#